data_AF-I1ZIH6-F1
#
_entry.id   AF-I1ZIH6-F1
#
_cell.length_a   1.000
_cell.length_b   1.000
_cell.length_c   1.000
_cell.angle_alpha   90.00
_cell.angle_beta   90.00
_cell.angle_gamma   90.00
#
_symmetry.space_group_name_H-M   'P 1'
#
loop_
_entity.id
_entity.type
_entity.pdbx_description
1 polymer ?
#
loop_
_entity_poly.entity_id
_entity_poly.type
_entity_poly.pdbx_seq_one_letter_code
_entity_poly.pdbx_strand_id
1 'polypeptide(L)'
;MTFAKSGIHAWGLVALETIAPDEMVIEYVGQVVRKFLAEYREKKYEDKGIGSSYLFRIDDDLVIDATMYGSNARFINHSCQVIFLKCFAQFYGRCV
;
A
#
# COMPACT_ATOMS: atom_id res chain seq x y z
N MET A 1 -10.66 3.74 10.01
CA MET A 1 -9.42 4.34 9.45
C MET A 1 -9.74 5.65 8.76
N THR A 2 -8.93 6.69 8.97
CA THR A 2 -8.98 7.96 8.22
C THR A 2 -7.58 8.34 7.73
N PHE A 3 -7.45 9.24 6.77
CA PHE A 3 -6.15 9.79 6.36
C PHE A 3 -5.96 11.20 6.97
N ALA A 4 -4.77 11.47 7.48
CA ALA A 4 -4.41 12.75 8.07
C ALA A 4 -2.96 13.11 7.71
N LYS A 5 -2.55 14.36 7.92
CA LYS A 5 -1.13 14.73 7.75
C LYS A 5 -0.27 13.90 8.72
N SER A 6 0.81 13.34 8.20
CA SER A 6 1.73 12.50 8.96
C SER A 6 3.10 13.15 9.06
N GLY A 7 3.74 13.01 10.22
CA GLY A 7 5.13 13.46 10.42
C GLY A 7 6.18 12.60 9.72
N ILE A 8 5.77 11.45 9.15
CA ILE A 8 6.67 10.52 8.44
C ILE A 8 6.73 10.87 6.95
N HIS A 9 5.58 10.99 6.31
CA HIS A 9 5.46 11.33 4.90
C HIS A 9 4.08 11.94 4.66
N ALA A 10 4.02 13.06 3.93
CA ALA A 10 2.84 13.88 3.58
C ALA A 10 1.51 13.52 4.30
N TRP A 11 0.92 12.39 3.90
CA TRP A 11 -0.30 11.82 4.48
C TRP A 11 -0.04 10.45 5.09
N GLY A 12 -0.77 10.11 6.15
CA GLY A 12 -0.74 8.80 6.79
C GLY A 12 -2.13 8.32 7.18
N LEU A 13 -2.27 7.00 7.35
CA LEU A 13 -3.48 6.38 7.85
C LEU A 13 -3.51 6.43 9.40
N VAL A 14 -4.65 6.82 9.96
CA VAL A 14 -4.91 6.90 11.39
C VAL A 14 -6.08 5.98 11.76
N ALA A 15 -5.86 5.12 12.75
CA ALA A 15 -6.91 4.29 13.34
C ALA A 15 -7.85 5.18 14.18
N LEU A 16 -9.16 4.98 14.01
CA LEU A 16 -10.18 5.70 14.78
C LEU A 16 -10.56 4.96 16.07
N GLU A 17 -10.16 3.70 16.16
CA GLU A 17 -10.47 2.76 17.23
C GLU A 17 -9.21 1.97 17.57
N THR A 18 -9.19 1.36 18.75
CA THR A 18 -8.09 0.49 19.17
C THR A 18 -8.13 -0.81 18.36
N ILE A 19 -7.00 -1.19 17.78
CA ILE A 19 -6.82 -2.44 17.04
C ILE A 19 -6.03 -3.39 17.93
N ALA A 20 -6.52 -4.60 18.14
CA ALA A 20 -5.85 -5.59 18.95
C ALA A 20 -4.60 -6.16 18.24
N PRO A 21 -3.61 -6.70 18.98
CA PRO A 21 -2.54 -7.49 18.37
C PRO A 21 -3.11 -8.62 17.51
N ASP A 22 -2.45 -8.89 16.38
CA ASP A 22 -2.83 -9.93 15.40
C ASP A 22 -4.20 -9.73 14.72
N GLU A 23 -4.82 -8.56 14.87
CA GLU A 23 -6.06 -8.21 14.19
C GLU A 23 -5.78 -7.66 12.77
N MET A 24 -6.65 -8.01 11.83
CA MET A 24 -6.59 -7.48 10.47
C MET A 24 -6.90 -5.98 10.47
N VAL A 25 -5.96 -5.20 9.93
CA VAL A 25 -6.00 -3.74 9.94
C VAL A 25 -6.80 -3.17 8.76
N ILE A 26 -6.40 -3.51 7.54
CA ILE A 26 -7.04 -3.07 6.30
C ILE A 26 -6.54 -3.91 5.12
N GLU A 27 -7.39 -4.10 4.11
CA GLU A 27 -7.00 -4.74 2.85
C GLU A 27 -6.31 -3.74 1.91
N TYR A 28 -5.16 -4.15 1.36
CA TYR A 28 -4.47 -3.42 0.30
C TYR A 28 -5.09 -3.76 -1.06
N VAL A 29 -6.05 -2.94 -1.48
CA VAL A 29 -6.79 -3.16 -2.74
C VAL A 29 -6.16 -2.39 -3.88
N GLY A 30 -5.98 -3.07 -5.00
CA GLY A 30 -5.54 -2.48 -6.27
C GLY A 30 -5.70 -3.47 -7.43
N GLN A 31 -5.18 -3.12 -8.60
CA GLN A 31 -5.18 -4.02 -9.75
C GLN A 31 -4.04 -5.02 -9.65
N VAL A 32 -4.34 -6.31 -9.70
CA VAL A 32 -3.30 -7.35 -9.82
C VAL A 32 -2.80 -7.38 -11.26
N VAL A 33 -1.52 -7.09 -11.44
CA VAL A 33 -0.84 -7.05 -12.74
C VAL A 33 0.43 -7.86 -12.70
N ARG A 34 0.90 -8.30 -13.86
CA ARG A 34 2.22 -8.93 -13.97
C ARG A 34 3.34 -7.92 -13.75
N LYS A 35 4.47 -8.37 -13.22
CA LYS A 35 5.67 -7.56 -12.94
C LYS A 35 6.09 -6.68 -14.12
N PHE A 36 6.19 -7.24 -15.33
CA PHE A 36 6.55 -6.47 -16.52
C PHE A 36 5.58 -5.31 -16.80
N LEU A 37 4.28 -5.52 -16.57
CA LEU A 37 3.27 -4.47 -16.76
C LEU A 37 3.36 -3.41 -15.65
N ALA A 38 3.68 -3.81 -14.42
CA ALA A 38 3.91 -2.88 -13.31
C ALA A 38 5.11 -1.95 -13.60
N GLU A 39 6.24 -2.51 -14.04
CA GLU A 39 7.44 -1.74 -14.41
C GLU A 39 7.14 -0.76 -15.57
N TYR A 40 6.40 -1.21 -16.58
CA TYR A 40 5.95 -0.34 -17.67
C TYR A 40 5.06 0.82 -17.18
N ARG A 41 4.15 0.54 -16.24
CA ARG A 41 3.24 1.56 -15.67
C ARG A 41 4.00 2.54 -14.80
N GLU A 42 4.93 2.07 -13.97
CA GLU A 42 5.77 2.91 -13.12
C GLU A 42 6.50 3.97 -13.95
N LYS A 43 7.17 3.56 -15.02
CA LYS A 43 7.82 4.49 -15.95
C LYS A 43 6.85 5.52 -16.54
N LYS A 44 5.65 5.09 -16.92
CA LYS A 44 4.61 6.02 -17.41
C LYS A 44 4.09 6.98 -16.35
N TYR A 45 4.08 6.57 -15.08
CA TYR A 45 3.69 7.43 -13.97
C TYR A 45 4.77 8.49 -13.71
N GLU A 46 6.05 8.09 -13.76
CA GLU A 46 7.18 9.00 -13.71
C GLU A 46 7.15 10.02 -14.86
N ASP A 47 6.98 9.57 -16.11
CA ASP A 47 6.91 10.44 -17.30
C ASP A 47 5.75 11.46 -17.21
N LYS A 48 4.67 11.11 -16.51
CA LYS A 48 3.52 11.98 -16.27
C LYS A 48 3.67 12.88 -15.04
N GLY A 49 4.77 12.76 -14.30
CA GLY A 49 4.98 13.50 -13.05
C GLY A 49 4.09 13.05 -11.89
N ILE A 50 3.58 11.81 -11.92
CA ILE A 50 2.88 11.21 -10.78
C ILE A 50 3.97 10.78 -9.79
N GLY A 51 4.34 11.70 -8.90
CA GLY A 51 5.46 11.54 -7.96
C GLY A 51 5.28 10.50 -6.84
N SER A 52 4.29 9.61 -6.93
CA SER A 52 4.10 8.51 -5.99
C SER A 52 3.46 7.32 -6.71
N SER A 53 4.24 6.26 -6.92
CA SER A 53 3.74 4.95 -7.37
C SER A 53 3.30 4.14 -6.16
N TYR A 54 2.13 3.48 -6.26
CA TYR A 54 1.57 2.68 -5.17
C TYR A 54 1.54 1.21 -5.61
N LEU A 55 2.73 0.61 -5.67
CA LEU A 55 2.95 -0.76 -6.11
C LEU A 55 3.29 -1.65 -4.91
N PHE A 56 2.59 -2.76 -4.77
CA PHE A 56 2.84 -3.75 -3.73
C PHE A 56 3.11 -5.12 -4.35
N ARG A 57 4.30 -5.68 -4.12
CA ARG A 57 4.70 -6.98 -4.66
C ARG A 57 4.04 -8.11 -3.88
N ILE A 58 3.31 -8.99 -4.57
CA ILE A 58 2.74 -10.22 -3.97
C ILE A 58 3.79 -11.32 -4.00
N ASP A 59 4.32 -11.59 -5.19
CA ASP A 59 5.33 -12.60 -5.47
C ASP A 59 6.28 -12.12 -6.59
N ASP A 60 7.05 -13.03 -7.20
CA ASP A 60 8.03 -12.68 -8.23
C ASP A 60 7.39 -12.20 -9.54
N ASP A 61 6.16 -12.63 -9.83
CA ASP A 61 5.45 -12.39 -11.09
C ASP A 61 4.28 -11.41 -10.94
N LEU A 62 3.70 -11.27 -9.74
CA LEU A 62 2.49 -10.50 -9.47
C LEU A 62 2.74 -9.29 -8.57
N VAL A 63 2.14 -8.17 -8.99
CA VAL A 63 2.17 -6.88 -8.31
C VAL A 63 0.76 -6.32 -8.22
N ILE A 64 0.37 -5.80 -7.06
CA ILE A 64 -0.84 -4.98 -6.89
C ILE A 64 -0.48 -3.53 -7.21
N ASP A 65 -1.12 -2.97 -8.22
CA ASP A 65 -1.02 -1.55 -8.57
C ASP A 65 -2.25 -0.80 -8.06
N ALA A 66 -2.06 -0.02 -7.00
CA ALA A 66 -3.07 0.82 -6.36
C ALA A 66 -2.95 2.30 -6.78
N THR A 67 -2.14 2.62 -7.80
CA THR A 67 -1.80 4.00 -8.15
C THR A 67 -3.01 4.79 -8.67
N MET A 68 -3.80 4.16 -9.53
CA MET A 68 -5.01 4.78 -10.12
C MET A 68 -6.31 4.26 -9.49
N TYR A 69 -6.32 3.02 -9.03
CA TYR A 69 -7.49 2.34 -8.47
C TYR A 69 -7.08 1.60 -7.21
N GLY A 70 -7.36 2.15 -6.03
CA GLY A 70 -7.00 1.50 -4.78
C GLY A 70 -7.71 2.08 -3.55
N SER A 71 -7.56 1.39 -2.42
CA SER A 71 -8.16 1.80 -1.15
C SER A 71 -7.33 2.88 -0.44
N ASN A 72 -7.80 3.32 0.74
CA ASN A 72 -7.04 4.21 1.62
C ASN A 72 -5.75 3.55 2.15
N ALA A 73 -5.58 2.22 2.02
CA ALA A 73 -4.38 1.51 2.45
C ALA A 73 -3.09 2.01 1.75
N ARG A 74 -3.21 2.70 0.61
CA ARG A 74 -2.09 3.33 -0.08
C ARG A 74 -1.36 4.40 0.76
N PHE A 75 -2.00 4.93 1.80
CA PHE A 75 -1.42 5.94 2.70
C PHE A 75 -0.78 5.32 3.96
N ILE A 76 -0.62 3.99 4.00
CA ILE A 76 0.21 3.37 5.03
C ILE A 76 1.66 3.77 4.77
N ASN A 77 2.28 4.42 5.74
CA ASN A 77 3.65 4.90 5.62
C ASN A 77 4.66 3.81 5.94
N HIS A 78 5.81 3.88 5.28
CA HIS A 78 7.00 3.13 5.67
C HIS A 78 7.67 3.79 6.88
N SER A 79 7.99 3.01 7.91
CA SER A 79 8.76 3.47 9.07
C SER A 79 9.75 2.39 9.50
N CYS A 80 11.03 2.77 9.64
CA CYS A 80 12.06 1.90 10.20
C CYS A 80 12.04 1.86 11.74
N GLN A 81 11.24 2.71 12.38
CA GLN A 81 11.19 2.83 13.84
C GLN A 81 10.17 1.87 14.46
N VAL A 82 10.60 1.15 15.49
CA VAL A 82 9.81 0.12 16.20
C VAL A 82 8.82 0.71 17.22
N ILE A 83 8.85 2.03 17.41
CA ILE A 83 8.12 2.75 18.47
C ILE A 83 6.62 2.93 18.13
N PHE A 84 6.24 2.73 16.86
CA PHE A 84 4.85 2.78 16.40
C PHE A 84 4.31 1.35 16.24
N LEU A 85 2.98 1.19 16.35
CA LEU A 85 2.29 -0.08 16.09
C LEU A 85 2.83 -0.70 14.79
N LYS A 86 3.55 -1.83 14.88
CA LYS A 86 4.08 -2.53 13.72
C LYS A 86 2.94 -3.29 13.05
N CYS A 87 2.55 -2.85 11.86
CA CYS A 87 1.67 -3.60 10.99
C CYS A 87 2.53 -4.38 9.98
N PHE A 88 2.23 -5.66 9.79
CA PHE A 88 2.82 -6.47 8.73
C PHE A 88 1.80 -6.67 7.62
N ALA A 89 2.26 -6.65 6.38
CA ALA A 89 1.42 -7.01 5.25
C ALA A 89 1.50 -8.52 5.03
N GLN A 90 0.34 -9.18 5.01
CA GLN A 90 0.22 -10.60 4.73
C GLN A 90 -0.71 -10.79 3.54
N PHE A 91 -0.25 -11.55 2.54
CA PHE A 91 -1.06 -11.90 1.39
C PHE A 91 -1.93 -13.12 1.72
N TYR A 92 -3.25 -12.96 1.56
CA TYR A 92 -4.21 -14.05 1.62
C TYR A 92 -4.60 -14.39 0.19
N GLY A 93 -3.98 -15.42 -0.40
CA GLY A 93 -4.30 -15.84 -1.77
C GLY A 93 -5.75 -16.28 -1.87
N ARG A 94 -6.61 -15.49 -2.52
CA ARG A 94 -7.88 -15.97 -3.05
C ARG A 94 -7.62 -16.50 -4.46
N CYS A 95 -7.37 -17.79 -4.58
CA CYS A 95 -7.60 -18.49 -5.84
C CYS A 95 -9.09 -18.36 -6.16
N VAL A 96 -9.43 -17.63 -7.21
CA VAL A 96 -10.76 -17.68 -7.85
C VAL A 96 -10.69 -18.58 -9.08
#